data_AF-A0A5J6SMX7-F1
#
_entry.id   AF-A0A5J6SMX7-F1
#
_cell.length_a   1.000
_cell.length_b   1.000
_cell.length_c   1.000
_cell.angle_alpha   90.00
_cell.angle_beta   90.00
_cell.angle_gamma   90.00
#
_symmetry.space_group_name_H-M   'P 1'
#
loop_
_entity.id
_entity.type
_entity.pdbx_description
1 polymer ?
#
loop_
_entity_poly.entity_id
_entity_poly.type
_entity_poly.pdbx_seq_one_letter_code
_entity_poly.pdbx_strand_id
1 'polypeptide(L)'
;MSKKLKIISITAILLGIIFINLALKDDVQEIKKVMYSLNQPMTNIAHIEFLDNNQAIAFYEWGNHQDLFFGSALFKKNLFGWKLVTSFAGGLSHEHKLDWGISNLESSFYGYTDLIRGKILDPQIEEVNIKTDGGNEFKANIIEYGDDQKFWFLVTDGEDLIGTTITGLSSDGKIIEQIIQ
;
A
#
# COMPACT_ATOMS: atom_id res chain seq x y z
N MET A 1 42.00 11.26 2.10
CA MET A 1 40.99 11.88 3.00
C MET A 1 41.41 11.65 4.44
N SER A 2 41.55 12.71 5.25
CA SER A 2 42.09 12.59 6.62
C SER A 2 41.12 11.79 7.51
N LYS A 3 41.64 11.08 8.53
CA LYS A 3 40.81 10.33 9.49
C LYS A 3 39.74 11.23 10.15
N LYS A 4 40.06 12.51 10.37
CA LYS A 4 39.13 13.52 10.92
C LYS A 4 37.98 13.84 9.96
N LEU A 5 38.27 13.99 8.66
CA LEU A 5 37.22 14.23 7.66
C LEU A 5 36.26 13.04 7.55
N LYS A 6 36.78 11.81 7.62
CA LYS A 6 35.95 10.60 7.58
C LYS A 6 34.99 10.53 8.77
N ILE A 7 35.45 10.87 9.98
CA ILE A 7 34.61 10.88 11.19
C ILE A 7 33.48 11.91 11.07
N ILE A 8 33.80 13.14 10.62
CA ILE A 8 32.80 14.20 10.43
C ILE A 8 31.74 13.78 9.42
N SER A 9 32.15 13.19 8.28
CA SER A 9 31.20 12.70 7.27
C SER A 9 30.27 11.63 7.81
N ILE A 10 30.79 10.66 8.57
CA ILE A 10 29.97 9.60 9.18
C ILE A 10 28.97 10.19 10.17
N THR A 11 29.40 11.10 11.04
CA THR A 11 28.52 11.76 12.02
C THR A 11 27.43 12.58 11.33
N ALA A 12 27.75 13.32 10.28
CA ALA A 12 26.76 14.08 9.52
C ALA A 12 25.72 13.19 8.84
N ILE A 13 26.14 12.05 8.27
CA ILE A 13 25.23 11.05 7.68
C ILE A 13 24.30 10.48 8.76
N LEU A 14 24.84 10.09 9.91
CA LEU A 14 24.06 9.56 11.04
C LEU A 14 23.01 10.57 11.53
N LEU A 15 23.40 11.83 11.70
CA LEU A 15 22.46 12.89 12.08
C LEU A 15 21.37 13.07 11.00
N GLY A 16 21.76 13.08 9.72
CA GLY A 16 20.80 13.13 8.62
C GLY A 16 19.77 12.01 8.65
N ILE A 17 20.21 10.77 8.87
CA ILE A 17 19.31 9.60 9.00
C ILE A 17 18.36 9.77 10.19
N ILE A 18 18.84 10.27 11.33
CA ILE A 18 18.01 10.52 12.51
C ILE A 18 16.92 11.57 12.21
N PHE A 19 17.27 12.68 11.56
CA PHE A 19 16.30 13.71 11.20
C PHE A 19 15.25 13.21 10.20
N ILE A 20 15.66 12.42 9.20
CA ILE A 20 14.73 11.79 8.24
C ILE A 20 13.75 10.87 8.98
N ASN A 21 14.24 10.02 9.88
CA ASN A 21 13.39 9.12 10.66
C ASN A 21 12.41 9.86 11.56
N LEU A 22 12.81 11.00 12.15
CA LEU A 22 11.92 11.84 12.95
C LEU A 22 10.81 12.48 12.09
N ALA A 23 11.15 12.99 10.91
CA ALA A 23 10.17 13.57 9.99
C ALA A 23 9.17 12.52 9.49
N LEU A 24 9.63 11.34 9.10
CA LEU A 24 8.77 10.23 8.68
C LEU A 24 7.83 9.77 9.80
N LYS A 25 8.32 9.71 11.04
CA LYS A 25 7.49 9.35 12.19
C LYS A 25 6.37 10.36 12.41
N ASP A 26 6.65 11.65 12.26
CA ASP A 26 5.65 12.71 12.37
C ASP A 26 4.58 12.59 11.29
N ASP A 27 5.00 12.34 10.04
CA ASP A 27 4.12 12.13 8.90
C ASP A 27 3.17 10.94 9.10
N VAL A 28 3.69 9.81 9.58
CA VAL A 28 2.87 8.64 9.92
C VAL A 28 1.83 8.98 10.99
N GLN A 29 2.20 9.71 12.04
CA GLN A 29 1.25 10.08 13.09
C GLN A 29 0.17 11.04 12.59
N GLU A 30 0.54 11.96 11.71
CA GLU A 30 -0.41 12.91 11.13
C GLU A 30 -1.44 12.20 10.23
N ILE A 31 -0.99 11.31 9.35
CA ILE A 31 -1.90 10.50 8.51
C ILE A 31 -2.82 9.64 9.39
N LYS A 32 -2.29 8.99 10.44
CA LYS A 32 -3.10 8.22 11.39
C LYS A 32 -4.16 9.08 12.06
N LYS A 33 -3.82 10.30 12.47
CA LYS A 33 -4.78 11.25 13.06
C LYS A 33 -5.91 11.60 12.09
N VAL A 34 -5.58 11.85 10.82
CA VAL A 34 -6.61 12.13 9.80
C VAL A 34 -7.49 10.89 9.57
N MET A 35 -6.91 9.71 9.46
CA MET A 35 -7.67 8.45 9.31
C MET A 35 -8.65 8.22 10.46
N TYR A 36 -8.20 8.37 11.71
CA TYR A 36 -9.09 8.18 12.87
C TYR A 36 -10.19 9.25 12.99
N SER A 37 -10.01 10.42 12.37
CA SER A 37 -11.06 11.45 12.31
C SER A 37 -12.25 11.08 11.42
N LEU A 38 -12.12 10.04 10.58
CA LEU A 38 -13.20 9.53 9.75
C LEU A 38 -14.28 8.78 10.56
N ASN A 39 -14.05 8.53 11.85
CA ASN A 39 -14.99 7.86 12.77
C ASN A 39 -15.52 6.51 12.25
N GLN A 40 -14.70 5.79 11.49
CA GLN A 40 -15.03 4.43 11.10
C GLN A 40 -14.84 3.47 12.29
N PRO A 41 -15.75 2.50 12.48
CA PRO A 41 -15.66 1.58 13.62
C PRO A 41 -14.48 0.62 13.43
N MET A 42 -13.69 0.45 14.50
CA MET A 42 -12.60 -0.52 14.58
C MET A 42 -11.53 -0.36 13.48
N THR A 43 -11.29 0.88 13.02
CA THR A 43 -10.28 1.12 11.98
C THR A 43 -8.89 0.68 12.42
N ASN A 44 -8.29 -0.23 11.65
CA ASN A 44 -6.90 -0.63 11.77
C ASN A 44 -6.14 -0.17 10.52
N ILE A 45 -5.05 0.58 10.70
CA ILE A 45 -4.22 1.03 9.59
C ILE A 45 -3.10 0.00 9.40
N ALA A 46 -3.22 -0.80 8.35
CA ALA A 46 -2.31 -1.91 8.04
C ALA A 46 -0.93 -1.40 7.60
N HIS A 47 -0.91 -0.40 6.71
CA HIS A 47 0.32 0.14 6.13
C HIS A 47 0.11 1.56 5.60
N ILE A 48 1.19 2.34 5.53
CA ILE A 48 1.20 3.63 4.85
C ILE A 48 2.36 3.60 3.85
N GLU A 49 2.01 3.65 2.58
CA GLU A 49 2.96 3.76 1.48
C GLU A 49 3.18 5.22 1.13
N PHE A 50 4.40 5.72 1.31
CA PHE A 50 4.77 7.06 0.87
C PHE A 50 5.22 7.01 -0.58
N LEU A 51 4.60 7.85 -1.40
CA LEU A 51 4.92 8.02 -2.81
C LEU A 51 5.68 9.34 -3.01
N ASP A 52 6.17 9.54 -4.23
CA ASP A 52 6.79 10.80 -4.61
C ASP A 52 5.81 11.97 -4.53
N ASN A 53 6.33 13.19 -4.60
CA ASN A 53 5.52 14.42 -4.67
C ASN A 53 4.56 14.61 -3.48
N ASN A 54 5.00 14.23 -2.28
CA ASN A 54 4.24 14.39 -1.03
C ASN A 54 2.88 13.68 -1.06
N GLN A 55 2.83 12.50 -1.67
CA GLN A 55 1.65 11.66 -1.77
C GLN A 55 1.82 10.44 -0.86
N ALA A 56 0.71 9.89 -0.36
CA ALA A 56 0.74 8.66 0.41
C ALA A 56 -0.56 7.89 0.28
N ILE A 57 -0.48 6.56 0.41
CA ILE A 57 -1.63 5.66 0.43
C ILE A 57 -1.65 4.97 1.79
N ALA A 58 -2.69 5.18 2.58
CA ALA A 58 -2.91 4.40 3.79
C ALA A 58 -3.83 3.21 3.46
N PHE A 59 -3.35 2.00 3.69
CA PHE A 59 -4.15 0.79 3.61
C PHE A 59 -4.75 0.50 4.98
N TYR A 60 -6.04 0.20 5.01
CA TYR A 60 -6.76 0.06 6.26
C TYR A 60 -7.87 -0.97 6.19
N GLU A 61 -8.23 -1.45 7.37
CA GLU A 61 -9.35 -2.34 7.61
C GLU A 61 -10.33 -1.69 8.55
N TRP A 62 -11.60 -2.04 8.45
CA TRP A 62 -12.61 -1.63 9.42
C TRP A 62 -13.77 -2.62 9.44
N GLY A 63 -14.58 -2.57 10.49
CA GLY A 63 -15.65 -3.53 10.72
C GLY A 63 -15.24 -4.67 11.66
N ASN A 64 -16.11 -5.68 11.74
CA ASN A 64 -15.93 -6.85 12.60
C ASN A 64 -15.50 -8.07 11.76
N HIS A 65 -15.26 -9.24 12.38
CA HIS A 65 -14.84 -10.43 11.64
C HIS A 65 -15.85 -10.95 10.59
N GLN A 66 -17.14 -10.63 10.73
CA GLN A 66 -18.19 -11.08 9.82
C GLN A 66 -18.42 -10.09 8.67
N ASP A 67 -18.16 -8.80 8.91
CA ASP A 67 -18.31 -7.69 7.98
C ASP A 67 -16.97 -6.93 7.90
N LEU A 68 -15.91 -7.63 7.52
CA LEU A 68 -14.58 -7.03 7.41
C LEU A 68 -14.44 -6.34 6.06
N PHE A 69 -14.05 -5.08 6.10
CA PHE A 69 -13.78 -4.28 4.92
C PHE A 69 -12.29 -4.00 4.81
N PHE A 70 -11.76 -4.09 3.59
CA PHE A 70 -10.39 -3.69 3.26
C PHE A 70 -10.40 -2.56 2.25
N GLY A 71 -9.51 -1.59 2.42
CA GLY A 71 -9.52 -0.39 1.62
C GLY A 71 -8.21 0.37 1.61
N SER A 72 -8.23 1.48 0.87
CA SER A 72 -7.16 2.46 0.89
C SER A 72 -7.70 3.87 0.93
N ALA A 73 -6.89 4.76 1.47
CA ALA A 73 -7.15 6.18 1.58
C ALA A 73 -5.95 6.94 1.00
N LEU A 74 -6.23 7.88 0.11
CA LEU A 74 -5.23 8.66 -0.61
C LEU A 74 -4.97 9.98 0.12
N PHE A 75 -3.70 10.32 0.29
CA PHE A 75 -3.26 11.50 1.03
C PHE A 75 -2.32 12.37 0.21
N LYS A 76 -2.40 13.69 0.47
CA LYS A 76 -1.44 14.67 -0.01
C LYS A 76 -0.98 15.60 1.11
N LYS A 77 0.31 15.85 1.19
CA LYS A 77 0.89 16.87 2.08
C LYS A 77 0.85 18.23 1.40
N ASN A 78 0.41 19.25 2.13
CA ASN A 78 0.55 20.65 1.77
C ASN A 78 1.22 21.42 2.93
N LEU A 79 1.27 22.75 2.84
CA LEU A 79 1.89 23.60 3.87
C LEU A 79 1.23 23.49 5.26
N PHE A 80 0.00 22.97 5.33
CA PHE A 80 -0.74 22.73 6.58
C PHE A 80 -0.72 21.25 7.01
N GLY A 81 0.10 20.43 6.37
CA GLY A 81 0.25 19.01 6.68
C GLY A 81 -0.53 18.07 5.76
N TRP A 82 -0.75 16.85 6.21
CA TRP A 82 -1.39 15.76 5.44
C TRP A 82 -2.91 15.92 5.41
N LYS A 83 -3.49 15.78 4.21
CA LYS A 83 -4.94 15.80 4.01
C LYS A 83 -5.39 14.58 3.24
N LEU A 84 -6.55 14.04 3.63
CA LEU A 84 -7.26 13.03 2.88
C LEU A 84 -7.78 13.63 1.58
N VAL A 85 -7.55 12.93 0.47
CA VAL A 85 -8.07 13.25 -0.86
C VAL A 85 -9.34 12.44 -1.11
N THR A 86 -9.26 11.12 -0.97
CA THR A 86 -10.37 10.19 -1.16
C THR A 86 -10.09 8.87 -0.43
N SER A 87 -11.11 8.05 -0.22
CA SER A 87 -10.98 6.70 0.31
C SER A 87 -11.93 5.73 -0.38
N PHE A 88 -11.50 4.48 -0.51
CA PHE A 88 -12.26 3.41 -1.13
C PHE A 88 -12.06 2.12 -0.33
N ALA A 89 -13.16 1.46 0.02
CA ALA A 89 -13.14 0.17 0.70
C ALA A 89 -14.21 -0.76 0.12
N GLY A 90 -13.89 -2.05 0.05
CA GLY A 90 -14.79 -3.13 -0.32
C GLY A 90 -14.97 -4.11 0.83
N GLY A 91 -16.12 -4.77 0.88
CA GLY A 91 -16.33 -5.88 1.80
C GLY A 91 -15.56 -7.11 1.31
N LEU A 92 -14.92 -7.83 2.22
CA LEU A 92 -14.19 -9.06 1.89
C LEU A 92 -15.17 -10.22 1.72
N SER A 93 -14.99 -11.01 0.66
CA SER A 93 -15.71 -12.27 0.47
C SER A 93 -14.82 -13.44 0.87
N HIS A 94 -15.34 -14.35 1.70
CA HIS A 94 -14.65 -15.59 2.06
C HIS A 94 -14.71 -16.67 0.97
N GLU A 95 -15.40 -16.41 -0.14
CA GLU A 95 -15.43 -17.33 -1.29
C GLU A 95 -14.14 -17.28 -2.10
N HIS A 96 -13.37 -16.19 -1.97
CA HIS A 96 -12.08 -16.00 -2.62
C HIS A 96 -10.92 -16.17 -1.64
N LYS A 97 -9.78 -16.60 -2.17
CA LYS A 97 -8.51 -16.73 -1.43
C LYS A 97 -7.66 -15.46 -1.55
N LEU A 98 -7.93 -14.67 -2.58
CA LEU A 98 -7.31 -13.40 -2.91
C LEU A 98 -8.41 -12.39 -3.20
N ASP A 99 -8.49 -11.34 -2.38
CA ASP A 99 -9.34 -10.19 -2.66
C ASP A 99 -8.66 -9.25 -3.67
N TRP A 100 -9.45 -8.40 -4.34
CA TRP A 100 -8.95 -7.41 -5.28
C TRP A 100 -9.87 -6.18 -5.41
N GLY A 101 -9.28 -5.05 -5.76
CA GLY A 101 -9.98 -3.82 -6.10
C GLY A 101 -9.06 -2.85 -6.81
N ILE A 102 -9.63 -2.11 -7.77
CA ILE A 102 -8.93 -1.05 -8.51
C ILE A 102 -9.40 0.32 -8.03
N SER A 103 -8.48 1.29 -8.03
CA SER A 103 -8.78 2.69 -7.84
C SER A 103 -7.98 3.52 -8.85
N ASN A 104 -8.67 4.39 -9.58
CA ASN A 104 -8.01 5.37 -10.45
C ASN A 104 -7.33 6.44 -9.57
N LEU A 105 -6.02 6.59 -9.76
CA LEU A 105 -5.19 7.57 -9.07
C LEU A 105 -4.98 8.84 -9.89
N GLU A 106 -5.12 8.80 -11.22
CA GLU A 106 -4.77 9.91 -12.13
C GLU A 106 -5.43 11.25 -11.75
N SER A 107 -6.70 11.21 -11.33
CA SER A 107 -7.42 12.41 -10.87
C SER A 107 -6.87 13.01 -9.57
N SER A 108 -6.23 12.16 -8.76
CA SER A 108 -5.84 12.47 -7.39
C SER A 108 -4.35 12.65 -7.24
N PHE A 109 -3.50 11.95 -7.98
CA PHE A 109 -2.04 11.84 -7.82
C PHE A 109 -1.31 12.25 -9.11
N TYR A 110 -0.04 12.61 -8.98
CA TYR A 110 0.80 13.00 -10.14
C TYR A 110 1.86 11.94 -10.35
N GLY A 111 1.96 11.43 -11.59
CA GLY A 111 2.88 10.34 -11.95
C GLY A 111 2.40 8.95 -11.54
N TYR A 112 1.11 8.79 -11.27
CA TYR A 112 0.49 7.49 -10.98
C TYR A 112 -0.90 7.46 -11.59
N THR A 113 -1.24 6.38 -12.29
CA THR A 113 -2.53 6.22 -12.97
C THR A 113 -3.49 5.36 -12.17
N ASP A 114 -3.02 4.24 -11.60
CA ASP A 114 -3.89 3.27 -10.96
C ASP A 114 -3.26 2.62 -9.72
N LEU A 115 -4.12 2.20 -8.82
CA LEU A 115 -3.82 1.33 -7.69
C LEU A 115 -4.69 0.09 -7.80
N ILE A 116 -4.05 -1.07 -7.94
CA ILE A 116 -4.70 -2.35 -7.71
C ILE A 116 -4.19 -2.94 -6.41
N ARG A 117 -5.10 -3.49 -5.60
CA ARG A 117 -4.78 -4.00 -4.28
C ARG A 117 -5.77 -5.07 -3.86
N GLY A 118 -5.44 -5.82 -2.83
CA GLY A 118 -6.42 -6.63 -2.11
C GLY A 118 -5.82 -7.39 -0.94
N LYS A 119 -6.68 -8.02 -0.14
CA LYS A 119 -6.24 -8.85 0.98
C LYS A 119 -5.88 -10.27 0.52
N ILE A 120 -4.86 -10.87 1.15
CA ILE A 120 -4.54 -12.29 0.97
C ILE A 120 -5.24 -13.06 2.10
N LEU A 121 -6.12 -13.97 1.73
CA LEU A 121 -6.95 -14.75 2.65
C LEU A 121 -6.47 -16.20 2.79
N ASP A 122 -5.79 -16.75 1.78
CA ASP A 122 -5.11 -18.05 1.87
C ASP A 122 -3.61 -17.83 2.22
N PRO A 123 -3.15 -18.28 3.40
CA PRO A 123 -1.78 -18.05 3.86
C PRO A 123 -0.73 -18.78 3.02
N GLN A 124 -1.13 -19.71 2.15
CA GLN A 124 -0.21 -20.36 1.23
C GLN A 124 0.23 -19.43 0.09
N ILE A 125 -0.46 -18.32 -0.14
CA ILE A 125 -0.09 -17.32 -1.15
C ILE A 125 1.08 -16.49 -0.62
N GLU A 126 2.20 -16.56 -1.33
CA GLU A 126 3.46 -15.87 -1.01
C GLU A 126 3.89 -14.90 -2.13
N GLU A 127 3.25 -14.97 -3.29
CA GLU A 127 3.50 -14.08 -4.41
C GLU A 127 2.17 -13.76 -5.12
N VAL A 128 2.03 -12.52 -5.58
CA VAL A 128 0.91 -12.09 -6.44
C VAL A 128 1.49 -11.47 -7.69
N ASN A 129 1.16 -12.06 -8.84
CA ASN A 129 1.56 -11.57 -10.14
C ASN A 129 0.37 -11.01 -10.90
N ILE A 130 0.60 -9.92 -11.61
CA ILE A 130 -0.42 -9.20 -12.37
C ILE A 130 0.06 -9.15 -13.81
N LYS A 131 -0.76 -9.66 -14.71
CA LYS A 131 -0.50 -9.64 -16.15
C LYS A 131 -1.53 -8.78 -16.84
N THR A 132 -1.09 -7.72 -17.50
CA THR A 132 -1.96 -6.86 -18.33
C THR A 132 -2.39 -7.60 -19.60
N ASP A 133 -3.49 -7.15 -20.21
CA ASP A 133 -3.93 -7.67 -21.52
C ASP A 133 -2.88 -7.42 -22.61
N GLY A 134 -2.11 -6.34 -22.48
CA GLY A 134 -0.93 -6.05 -23.32
C GLY A 134 0.25 -7.01 -23.13
N GLY A 135 0.19 -7.90 -22.13
CA GLY A 135 1.19 -8.93 -21.86
C GLY A 135 2.31 -8.53 -20.90
N ASN A 136 2.31 -7.30 -20.38
CA ASN A 136 3.25 -6.87 -19.34
C ASN A 136 2.94 -7.61 -18.04
N GLU A 137 3.99 -8.09 -17.37
CA GLU A 137 3.89 -8.82 -16.11
C GLU A 137 4.55 -8.02 -14.98
N PHE A 138 3.83 -7.89 -13.87
CA PHE A 138 4.24 -7.16 -12.68
C PHE A 138 4.12 -8.07 -11.47
N LYS A 139 5.10 -7.97 -10.57
CA LYS A 139 5.03 -8.58 -9.25
C LYS A 139 4.48 -7.53 -8.27
N ALA A 140 3.41 -7.87 -7.56
CA ALA A 140 2.84 -7.00 -6.55
C ALA A 140 3.72 -6.92 -5.31
N ASN A 141 3.62 -5.81 -4.58
CA ASN A 141 4.16 -5.70 -3.23
C ASN A 141 3.24 -6.44 -2.28
N ILE A 142 3.81 -7.31 -1.44
CA ILE A 142 3.09 -7.96 -0.34
C ILE A 142 3.56 -7.37 0.97
N ILE A 143 2.61 -6.98 1.80
CA ILE A 143 2.85 -6.41 3.13
C ILE A 143 2.23 -7.31 4.16
N GLU A 144 3.06 -7.75 5.10
CA GLU A 144 2.63 -8.46 6.30
C GLU A 144 2.36 -7.46 7.43
N TYR A 145 1.26 -7.65 8.15
CA TYR A 145 0.88 -6.78 9.26
C TYR A 145 0.07 -7.57 10.29
N GLY A 146 0.26 -7.28 11.57
CA GLY A 146 -0.41 -8.02 12.64
C GLY A 146 -0.07 -9.51 12.66
N ASP A 147 -0.97 -10.31 13.23
CA ASP A 147 -0.79 -11.76 13.36
C ASP A 147 -1.15 -12.46 12.04
N ASP A 148 -0.13 -12.74 11.22
CA ASP A 148 -0.19 -13.50 9.96
C ASP A 148 -1.12 -12.92 8.87
N GLN A 149 -1.50 -11.65 8.97
CA GLN A 149 -2.29 -11.01 7.91
C GLN A 149 -1.38 -10.45 6.83
N LYS A 150 -1.80 -10.63 5.58
CA LYS A 150 -1.09 -10.10 4.41
C LYS A 150 -2.06 -9.38 3.49
N PHE A 151 -1.58 -8.34 2.85
CA PHE A 151 -2.25 -7.74 1.71
C PHE A 151 -1.24 -7.49 0.59
N TRP A 152 -1.75 -7.27 -0.61
CA TRP A 152 -0.93 -6.98 -1.78
C TRP A 152 -1.38 -5.71 -2.46
N PHE A 153 -0.46 -5.05 -3.16
CA PHE A 153 -0.78 -3.90 -4.01
C PHE A 153 0.25 -3.68 -5.12
N LEU A 154 -0.21 -3.03 -6.19
CA LEU A 154 0.61 -2.48 -7.26
C LEU A 154 0.10 -1.07 -7.57
N VAL A 155 1.02 -0.11 -7.65
CA VAL A 155 0.78 1.25 -8.13
C VAL A 155 1.44 1.36 -9.50
N THR A 156 0.73 1.87 -10.50
CA THR A 156 1.23 2.02 -11.87
C THR A 156 1.30 3.47 -12.32
N ASP A 157 2.10 3.72 -13.35
CA ASP A 157 2.22 5.01 -14.06
C ASP A 157 2.06 4.76 -15.56
N GLY A 158 0.81 4.73 -16.04
CA GLY A 158 0.50 4.62 -17.47
C GLY A 158 0.13 3.22 -17.97
N GLU A 159 -0.02 2.24 -17.08
CA GLU A 159 -0.47 0.89 -17.44
C GLU A 159 -1.99 0.78 -17.34
N ASP A 160 -2.63 0.25 -18.39
CA ASP A 160 -4.05 -0.09 -18.36
C ASP A 160 -4.25 -1.40 -17.60
N LEU A 161 -5.02 -1.34 -16.51
CA LEU A 161 -5.30 -2.49 -15.66
C LEU A 161 -6.62 -3.21 -16.00
N ILE A 162 -7.38 -2.71 -16.97
CA ILE A 162 -8.57 -3.40 -17.48
C ILE A 162 -8.13 -4.66 -18.24
N GLY A 163 -8.81 -5.79 -18.03
CA GLY A 163 -8.42 -7.07 -18.66
C GLY A 163 -7.28 -7.78 -17.93
N THR A 164 -6.80 -7.26 -16.79
CA THR A 164 -5.66 -7.87 -16.10
C THR A 164 -6.01 -9.23 -15.53
N THR A 165 -5.03 -10.13 -15.60
CA THR A 165 -5.04 -11.41 -14.88
C THR A 165 -4.23 -11.26 -13.60
N ILE A 166 -4.84 -11.52 -12.45
CA ILE A 166 -4.20 -11.51 -11.14
C ILE A 166 -4.01 -12.97 -10.72
N THR A 167 -2.81 -13.37 -10.35
CA THR A 167 -2.46 -14.74 -9.98
C THR A 167 -1.82 -14.77 -8.61
N GLY A 168 -2.46 -15.44 -7.65
CA GLY A 168 -1.87 -15.77 -6.35
C GLY A 168 -1.11 -17.09 -6.44
N LEU A 169 0.16 -17.06 -6.05
CA LEU A 169 1.11 -18.17 -6.16
C LEU A 169 1.64 -18.58 -4.79
N SER A 170 1.85 -19.89 -4.62
CA SER A 170 2.60 -20.44 -3.49
C SER A 170 4.10 -20.22 -3.61
N SER A 171 4.83 -20.49 -2.53
CA SER A 171 6.31 -20.43 -2.51
C SER A 171 7.01 -21.37 -3.50
N ASP A 172 6.35 -22.45 -3.94
CA ASP A 172 6.84 -23.36 -4.99
C ASP A 172 6.34 -23.00 -6.40
N GLY A 173 5.64 -21.87 -6.55
CA GLY A 173 5.16 -21.35 -7.84
C GLY A 173 3.87 -21.99 -8.35
N LYS A 174 3.11 -22.71 -7.51
CA LYS A 174 1.79 -23.23 -7.90
C LYS A 174 0.75 -22.14 -7.82
N ILE A 175 -0.15 -22.12 -8.80
CA ILE A 175 -1.32 -21.24 -8.81
C ILE A 175 -2.30 -21.70 -7.74
N ILE A 176 -2.57 -20.82 -6.78
CA ILE A 176 -3.57 -21.01 -5.73
C ILE A 176 -4.91 -20.43 -6.16
N GLU A 177 -4.89 -19.23 -6.77
CA GLU A 177 -6.06 -18.58 -7.34
C GLU A 177 -5.65 -17.70 -8.52
N GLN A 178 -6.56 -17.57 -9.48
CA GLN A 178 -6.41 -16.69 -10.63
C GLN A 178 -7.73 -15.97 -10.90
N ILE A 179 -7.66 -14.65 -11.05
CA ILE A 179 -8.79 -13.76 -11.29
C ILE A 179 -8.54 -13.02 -12.61
N ILE A 180 -9.59 -12.84 -13.41
CA ILE A 180 -9.55 -12.03 -14.64
C ILE A 180 -10.50 -10.86 -14.43
N GLN A 181 -10.01 -9.64 -14.64
CA GLN A 181 -10.74 -8.40 -14.40
C GLN A 181 -11.27 -7.76 -15.68
#